data_AF-A0AAU9V1B5-F1
#
_entry.id   AF-A0AAU9V1B5-F1
#
_cell.length_a   1.000
_cell.length_b   1.000
_cell.length_c   1.000
_cell.angle_alpha   90.00
_cell.angle_beta   90.00
_cell.angle_gamma   90.00
#
_symmetry.space_group_name_H-M   'P 1'
#
loop_
_entity.id
_entity.type
_entity.pdbx_description
1 polymer ?
#
loop_
_entity_poly.entity_id
_entity_poly.type
_entity_poly.pdbx_seq_one_letter_code
_entity_poly.pdbx_strand_id
1 'polypeptide(L)'
;MVYKWCVVPQCTNTSINSPNKLFVSVPMNPKRRKLWLQLARRDPKGIVIHSNVFMCEDHFDAFHQALTWSEYKKGNTVKYLISCTPNGLVNYVSQGFGGRTSDVTIVENCNFLKGLQQGTCILADRGFKHLEQILHEKGMKLLRPPSVHAVINTNILRILDHVIIIACALINLQDSLIK
;
A
#
# COMPACT_ATOMS: atom_id res chain seq x y z
N MET A 1 18.26 16.22 -31.27
CA MET A 1 17.40 16.10 -30.08
C MET A 1 15.96 16.02 -30.57
N VAL A 2 15.17 15.01 -30.17
CA VAL A 2 13.78 14.87 -30.63
C VAL A 2 12.91 15.86 -29.87
N TYR A 3 12.10 16.66 -30.58
CA TYR A 3 11.13 17.55 -29.97
C TYR A 3 10.02 16.76 -29.27
N LYS A 4 9.79 17.03 -27.99
CA LYS A 4 8.73 16.40 -27.19
C LYS A 4 7.77 17.46 -26.68
N TRP A 5 6.47 17.18 -26.77
CA TRP A 5 5.40 18.02 -26.24
C TRP A 5 4.49 17.18 -25.35
N CYS A 6 4.00 17.75 -24.25
CA CYS A 6 3.10 17.03 -23.35
C CYS A 6 1.69 16.93 -23.93
N VAL A 7 1.14 15.71 -24.00
CA VAL A 7 -0.18 15.43 -24.56
C VAL A 7 -1.34 15.81 -23.63
N VAL A 8 -1.09 16.01 -22.33
CA VAL A 8 -2.13 16.34 -21.35
C VAL A 8 -2.75 17.70 -21.66
N PRO A 9 -4.09 17.83 -21.70
CA PRO A 9 -4.76 19.11 -21.93
C PRO A 9 -4.27 20.19 -20.95
N GLN A 10 -4.16 21.44 -21.43
CA GLN A 10 -3.71 22.62 -20.67
C GLN A 10 -2.25 22.60 -20.19
N CYS A 11 -1.51 21.52 -20.43
CA CYS A 11 -0.07 21.50 -20.19
C CYS A 11 0.68 22.15 -21.36
N THR A 12 1.57 23.09 -21.06
CA THR A 12 2.39 23.80 -22.06
C THR A 12 3.85 23.32 -22.09
N ASN A 13 4.21 22.31 -21.30
CA ASN A 13 5.58 21.80 -21.21
C ASN A 13 6.02 21.15 -22.54
N THR A 14 7.21 21.52 -23.00
CA THR A 14 7.91 20.96 -24.16
C THR A 14 9.39 20.72 -23.82
N SER A 15 10.08 19.91 -24.61
CA SER A 15 11.53 19.69 -24.44
C SER A 15 12.37 20.94 -24.69
N ILE A 16 11.77 22.02 -25.20
CA ILE A 16 12.44 23.31 -25.46
C ILE A 16 12.22 24.26 -24.28
N ASN A 17 10.97 24.49 -23.87
CA ASN A 17 10.67 25.43 -22.78
C ASN A 17 10.91 24.85 -21.38
N SER A 18 10.98 23.51 -21.26
CA SER A 18 11.16 22.78 -20.01
C SER A 18 12.24 21.70 -20.18
N PRO A 19 13.50 22.08 -20.48
CA PRO A 19 14.55 21.14 -20.90
C PRO A 19 14.97 20.17 -19.79
N ASN A 20 14.79 20.56 -18.52
CA ASN A 20 15.13 19.72 -17.36
C ASN A 20 14.04 18.71 -16.99
N LYS A 21 12.84 18.81 -17.60
CA LYS A 21 11.72 17.92 -17.26
C LYS A 21 11.84 16.58 -17.94
N LEU A 22 11.40 15.53 -17.25
CA LEU A 22 11.25 14.22 -17.86
C LEU A 22 9.98 14.16 -18.73
N PHE A 23 10.13 13.59 -19.93
CA PHE A 23 9.03 13.30 -20.86
C PHE A 23 8.95 11.80 -21.09
N VAL A 24 7.91 11.19 -20.52
CA VAL A 24 7.66 9.74 -20.59
C VAL A 24 6.86 9.44 -21.85
N SER A 25 7.33 8.47 -22.64
CA SER A 25 6.61 8.01 -23.83
C SER A 25 5.37 7.22 -23.42
N VAL A 26 4.24 7.52 -24.05
CA VAL A 26 3.00 6.76 -23.84
C VAL A 26 3.21 5.34 -24.41
N PRO A 27 2.86 4.28 -23.66
CA PRO A 27 3.06 2.90 -24.10
C PRO A 27 2.44 2.60 -25.47
N MET A 28 3.10 1.73 -26.25
CA MET A 28 2.59 1.25 -27.54
C MET A 28 1.60 0.09 -27.41
N ASN A 29 1.61 -0.62 -26.28
CA ASN A 29 0.65 -1.69 -26.03
C ASN A 29 -0.79 -1.12 -26.06
N PRO A 30 -1.71 -1.62 -26.90
CA PRO A 30 -3.03 -1.00 -27.10
C PRO A 30 -3.85 -0.84 -25.81
N LYS A 31 -3.83 -1.84 -24.92
CA LYS A 31 -4.57 -1.80 -23.66
C LYS A 31 -4.02 -0.71 -22.73
N ARG A 32 -2.69 -0.67 -22.55
CA ARG A 32 -2.02 0.34 -21.70
C ARG A 32 -2.14 1.74 -22.29
N ARG A 33 -2.01 1.87 -23.61
CA ARG A 33 -2.14 3.13 -24.34
C ARG A 33 -3.52 3.74 -24.14
N LYS A 34 -4.58 2.95 -24.34
CA LYS A 34 -5.97 3.36 -24.13
C LYS A 34 -6.15 3.89 -22.71
N LEU A 35 -5.69 3.14 -21.71
CA LEU A 35 -5.78 3.52 -20.30
C LEU A 35 -5.03 4.84 -20.01
N TRP A 36 -3.79 4.96 -20.47
CA TRP A 36 -2.96 6.17 -20.28
C TRP A 36 -3.59 7.42 -20.90
N LEU A 37 -4.13 7.30 -22.12
CA LEU A 37 -4.78 8.42 -22.79
C LEU A 37 -6.09 8.82 -22.10
N GLN A 38 -6.89 7.84 -21.66
CA GLN A 38 -8.13 8.11 -20.91
C GLN A 38 -7.85 8.84 -19.60
N LEU A 39 -6.83 8.40 -18.85
CA LEU A 39 -6.44 9.03 -17.59
C LEU A 39 -5.84 10.43 -17.81
N ALA A 40 -5.12 10.64 -18.92
CA ALA A 40 -4.71 11.95 -19.39
C ALA A 40 -5.87 12.82 -19.93
N ARG A 41 -7.14 12.38 -19.77
CA ARG A 41 -8.35 13.05 -20.26
C ARG A 41 -8.35 13.30 -21.77
N ARG A 42 -7.81 12.36 -22.54
CA ARG A 42 -7.79 12.37 -24.01
C ARG A 42 -8.61 11.21 -24.56
N ASP A 43 -9.32 11.45 -25.66
CA ASP A 43 -9.95 10.38 -26.43
C ASP A 43 -8.87 9.53 -27.13
N PRO A 44 -8.76 8.22 -26.84
CA PRO A 44 -7.80 7.34 -27.51
C PRO A 44 -7.99 7.26 -29.03
N LYS A 45 -9.20 7.53 -29.55
CA LYS A 45 -9.47 7.53 -31.00
C LYS A 45 -8.96 8.79 -31.70
N GLY A 46 -8.78 9.88 -30.95
CA GLY A 46 -8.28 11.16 -31.47
C GLY A 46 -6.75 11.19 -31.69
N ILE A 47 -6.04 10.13 -31.28
CA ILE A 47 -4.59 10.02 -31.41
C ILE A 47 -4.26 8.78 -32.25
N VAL A 48 -3.41 8.95 -33.26
CA VAL A 48 -2.94 7.86 -34.12
C VAL A 48 -2.28 6.77 -33.26
N ILE A 49 -2.71 5.52 -33.44
CA ILE A 49 -2.40 4.37 -32.57
C ILE A 49 -0.89 4.15 -32.38
N HIS A 50 -0.09 4.43 -33.42
CA HIS A 50 1.36 4.21 -33.42
C HIS A 50 2.19 5.51 -33.31
N SER A 51 1.54 6.64 -33.05
CA SER A 51 2.27 7.90 -32.86
C SER A 51 3.03 7.90 -31.53
N ASN A 52 4.28 8.40 -31.58
CA ASN A 52 5.04 8.70 -30.39
C ASN A 52 4.47 9.97 -29.74
N VAL A 53 3.74 9.79 -28.64
CA VAL A 53 3.20 10.88 -27.81
C VAL A 53 3.80 10.80 -26.42
N PHE A 54 3.97 11.95 -25.77
CA PHE A 54 4.69 12.06 -24.51
C PHE A 54 3.83 12.73 -23.44
N MET A 55 4.06 12.38 -22.18
CA MET A 55 3.57 13.13 -21.02
C MET A 55 4.75 13.61 -20.19
N CYS A 56 4.73 14.86 -19.73
CA CYS A 56 5.76 15.35 -18.81
C CYS A 56 5.54 14.80 -17.40
N GLU A 57 6.59 14.82 -16.59
CA GLU A 57 6.59 14.29 -15.22
C GLU A 57 5.57 14.93 -14.28
N ASP A 58 5.16 16.18 -14.50
CA ASP A 58 4.14 16.88 -13.68
C ASP A 58 2.82 16.11 -13.56
N HIS A 59 2.53 15.20 -14.49
CA HIS A 59 1.30 14.39 -14.50
C HIS A 59 1.48 13.00 -13.88
N PHE A 60 2.68 12.69 -13.39
CA PHE A 60 2.99 11.47 -12.69
C PHE A 60 3.33 11.80 -11.26
N ASP A 61 2.70 11.09 -10.32
CA ASP A 61 3.12 11.16 -8.94
C ASP A 61 4.23 10.13 -8.65
N ALA A 62 5.35 10.23 -9.37
CA ALA A 62 6.40 9.20 -9.35
C ALA A 62 6.90 8.90 -7.93
N PHE A 63 6.97 9.92 -7.08
CA PHE A 63 7.36 9.78 -5.68
C PHE A 63 6.34 8.96 -4.89
N HIS A 64 5.05 9.32 -4.89
CA HIS A 64 4.05 8.54 -4.17
C HIS A 64 3.85 7.15 -4.80
N GLN A 65 4.04 7.02 -6.12
CA GLN A 65 4.03 5.72 -6.79
C GLN A 65 5.17 4.82 -6.29
N ALA A 66 6.38 5.34 -6.14
CA ALA A 66 7.49 4.58 -5.59
C ALA A 66 7.24 4.15 -4.13
N LEU A 67 6.64 5.03 -3.32
CA LEU A 67 6.30 4.76 -1.92
C LEU A 67 5.16 3.75 -1.75
N THR A 68 4.20 3.73 -2.67
CA THR A 68 3.03 2.85 -2.58
C THR A 68 3.17 1.56 -3.39
N TRP A 69 4.23 1.42 -4.22
CA TRP A 69 4.46 0.22 -5.02
C TRP A 69 4.76 -1.01 -4.15
N SER A 70 3.90 -2.02 -4.26
CA SER A 70 4.12 -3.34 -3.69
C SER A 70 4.63 -4.30 -4.76
N GLU A 71 5.88 -4.72 -4.63
CA GLU A 71 6.48 -5.69 -5.55
C GLU A 71 5.75 -7.05 -5.51
N TYR A 72 5.27 -7.43 -4.33
CA TYR A 72 4.49 -8.65 -4.12
C TYR A 72 3.15 -8.62 -4.85
N LYS A 73 2.46 -7.46 -4.86
CA LYS A 73 1.15 -7.29 -5.52
C LYS A 73 1.25 -6.75 -6.95
N LYS A 74 2.46 -6.41 -7.42
CA LYS A 74 2.72 -5.83 -8.76
C LYS A 74 1.85 -4.60 -9.04
N GLY A 75 1.67 -3.76 -8.03
CA GLY A 75 0.81 -2.59 -8.10
C GLY A 75 0.94 -1.69 -6.88
N ASN A 76 0.36 -0.50 -6.97
CA ASN A 76 0.32 0.45 -5.87
C ASN A 76 -0.76 0.05 -4.88
N THR A 77 -0.37 -0.03 -3.60
CA THR A 77 -1.26 -0.41 -2.51
C THR A 77 -1.15 0.57 -1.35
N VAL A 78 -2.20 0.66 -0.55
CA VAL A 78 -2.21 1.32 0.75
C VAL A 78 -2.51 0.27 1.82
N LYS A 79 -1.75 0.26 2.91
CA LYS A 79 -1.89 -0.65 4.04
C LYS A 79 -2.56 0.05 5.23
N TYR A 80 -3.42 -0.69 5.93
CA TYR A 80 -4.00 -0.28 7.21
C TYR A 80 -3.80 -1.40 8.22
N LEU A 81 -3.31 -1.06 9.41
CA LEU A 81 -3.35 -1.97 10.56
C LEU A 81 -4.75 -1.91 11.16
N ILE A 82 -5.42 -3.05 11.14
CA ILE A 82 -6.73 -3.23 11.78
C ILE A 82 -6.55 -4.21 12.91
N SER A 83 -7.13 -3.87 14.05
CA SER A 83 -7.16 -4.75 15.19
C SER A 83 -8.60 -5.11 15.53
N CYS A 84 -8.83 -6.37 15.89
CA CYS A 84 -10.11 -6.83 16.38
C CYS A 84 -9.95 -7.70 17.64
N THR A 85 -11.01 -7.71 18.43
CA THR A 85 -11.15 -8.61 19.58
C THR A 85 -11.47 -10.04 19.11
N PRO A 86 -11.40 -11.07 19.97
CA PRO A 86 -11.61 -12.46 19.56
C PRO A 86 -13.02 -12.74 19.04
N ASN A 87 -14.00 -11.92 19.40
CA ASN A 87 -15.38 -12.04 18.91
C ASN A 87 -15.62 -11.31 17.57
N GLY A 88 -14.58 -10.71 16.98
CA GLY A 88 -14.65 -10.04 15.70
C GLY A 88 -14.95 -8.54 15.75
N LEU A 89 -15.16 -7.94 16.93
CA LEU A 89 -15.33 -6.48 17.04
C LEU A 89 -14.02 -5.77 16.68
N VAL A 90 -14.06 -4.91 15.66
CA VAL A 90 -12.95 -4.02 15.30
C VAL A 90 -12.80 -2.95 16.39
N ASN A 91 -11.66 -2.94 17.07
CA ASN A 91 -11.37 -2.00 18.15
C ASN A 91 -10.30 -0.97 17.78
N TYR A 92 -9.67 -1.09 16.60
CA TYR A 92 -8.69 -0.13 16.13
C TYR A 92 -8.51 -0.19 14.60
N VAL A 93 -8.34 0.98 13.97
CA VAL A 93 -7.93 1.14 12.57
C VAL A 93 -6.87 2.24 12.52
N SER A 94 -5.71 1.95 11.95
CA SER A 94 -4.65 2.95 11.80
C SER A 94 -4.95 3.96 10.68
N GLN A 95 -4.17 5.03 10.62
CA GLN A 95 -4.00 5.78 9.36
C GLN A 95 -3.45 4.88 8.23
N GLY A 96 -3.60 5.32 6.99
CA GLY A 96 -3.10 4.59 5.82
C GLY A 96 -1.58 4.75 5.64
N PHE A 97 -0.91 3.66 5.27
CA PHE A 97 0.52 3.61 4.98
C PHE A 97 0.76 3.16 3.54
N GLY A 98 1.88 3.54 2.93
CA GLY A 98 2.22 3.06 1.59
C GLY A 98 2.42 1.54 1.56
N GLY A 99 2.10 0.92 0.42
CA GLY A 99 2.26 -0.53 0.21
C GLY A 99 3.66 -1.07 0.43
N ARG A 100 4.68 -0.21 0.27
CA ARG A 100 6.09 -0.53 0.51
C ARG A 100 6.48 -0.46 1.99
N THR A 101 5.68 0.19 2.84
CA THR A 101 5.96 0.30 4.27
C THR A 101 5.94 -1.09 4.92
N SER A 102 6.96 -1.39 5.72
CA SER A 102 7.06 -2.67 6.42
C SER A 102 6.03 -2.77 7.54
N ASP A 103 5.56 -3.99 7.80
CA ASP A 103 4.49 -4.25 8.76
C ASP A 103 4.90 -3.84 10.18
N VAL A 104 6.19 -4.00 10.54
CA VAL A 104 6.75 -3.55 11.81
C VAL A 104 6.74 -2.02 11.95
N THR A 105 7.15 -1.32 10.89
CA THR A 105 7.12 0.15 10.87
C THR A 105 5.70 0.68 11.07
N ILE A 106 4.69 0.01 10.52
CA ILE A 106 3.29 0.39 10.73
C ILE A 106 2.92 0.30 12.22
N VAL A 107 3.25 -0.81 12.88
CA VAL A 107 2.95 -1.01 14.31
C VAL A 107 3.62 0.06 15.17
N GLU A 108 4.88 0.38 14.91
CA GLU A 108 5.64 1.39 15.65
C GLU A 108 5.06 2.80 15.51
N ASN A 109 4.56 3.14 14.31
CA ASN A 109 4.17 4.51 13.96
C ASN A 109 2.67 4.78 14.02
N CYS A 110 1.83 3.77 14.16
CA CYS A 110 0.38 3.98 14.15
C CYS A 110 -0.21 4.34 15.52
N ASN A 111 0.53 4.24 16.62
CA ASN A 111 0.05 4.40 18.01
C ASN A 111 -0.82 3.25 18.54
N PHE A 112 -1.01 2.17 17.79
CA PHE A 112 -1.76 0.99 18.24
C PHE A 112 -1.33 0.51 19.65
N LEU A 113 -0.02 0.40 19.88
CA LEU A 113 0.52 -0.09 21.14
C LEU A 113 0.31 0.86 22.34
N LYS A 114 0.00 2.13 22.11
CA LYS A 114 -0.22 3.10 23.21
C LYS A 114 -1.54 2.89 23.93
N GLY A 115 -2.54 2.31 23.24
CA GLY A 115 -3.86 2.04 23.81
C GLY A 115 -3.96 0.71 24.56
N LEU A 116 -2.86 -0.06 24.66
CA LEU A 116 -2.87 -1.42 25.20
C LEU A 116 -2.23 -1.46 26.59
N GLN A 117 -2.79 -2.32 27.45
CA GLN A 117 -2.27 -2.54 28.79
C GLN A 117 -1.09 -3.52 28.78
N GLN A 118 -0.20 -3.40 29.76
CA GLN A 118 0.82 -4.42 30.02
C GLN A 118 0.14 -5.78 30.26
N GLY A 119 0.78 -6.87 29.83
CA GLY A 119 0.23 -8.22 29.87
C GLY A 119 -0.70 -8.59 28.72
N THR A 120 -1.08 -7.64 27.84
CA THR A 120 -1.91 -7.92 26.67
C THR A 120 -1.23 -8.93 25.74
N CYS A 121 -2.01 -9.90 25.23
CA CYS A 121 -1.53 -10.83 24.21
C CYS A 121 -2.00 -10.37 22.82
N ILE A 122 -1.08 -10.30 21.87
CA ILE A 122 -1.36 -9.88 20.50
C ILE A 122 -1.17 -11.08 19.59
N LEU A 123 -2.20 -11.42 18.82
CA LEU A 123 -2.13 -12.46 17.80
C LEU A 123 -1.81 -11.80 16.45
N ALA A 124 -0.68 -12.17 15.85
CA ALA A 124 -0.25 -11.60 14.56
C ALA A 124 0.44 -12.63 13.66
N ASP A 125 0.24 -12.50 12.35
CA ASP A 125 0.84 -13.38 11.35
C ASP A 125 2.36 -13.17 11.21
N ARG A 126 3.10 -14.19 10.78
CA ARG A 126 4.56 -14.19 10.64
C ARG A 126 5.11 -13.06 9.76
N GLY A 127 4.28 -12.41 8.94
CA GLY A 127 4.63 -11.15 8.24
C GLY A 127 5.15 -10.04 9.16
N PHE A 128 4.68 -9.97 10.42
CA PHE A 128 5.14 -9.01 11.44
C PHE A 128 6.50 -9.41 12.03
N LYS A 129 7.57 -9.35 11.25
CA LYS A 129 8.93 -9.66 11.72
C LYS A 129 9.35 -8.70 12.84
N HIS A 130 10.15 -9.19 13.79
CA HIS A 130 10.67 -8.42 14.94
C HIS A 130 9.64 -7.85 15.92
N LEU A 131 8.34 -8.11 15.70
CA LEU A 131 7.28 -7.65 16.60
C LEU A 131 7.43 -8.18 18.04
N GLU A 132 8.00 -9.37 18.21
CA GLU A 132 8.19 -9.99 19.52
C GLU A 132 9.04 -9.11 20.46
N GLN A 133 10.14 -8.57 19.95
CA GLN A 133 11.02 -7.69 20.72
C GLN A 133 10.30 -6.40 21.13
N ILE A 134 9.59 -5.77 20.18
CA ILE A 134 8.84 -4.51 20.42
C ILE A 134 7.75 -4.72 21.47
N LEU A 135 7.07 -5.86 21.44
CA LEU A 135 6.04 -6.20 22.42
C LEU A 135 6.65 -6.52 23.79
N HIS A 136 7.75 -7.26 23.83
CA HIS A 136 8.45 -7.58 25.06
C HIS A 136 8.92 -6.33 25.81
N GLU A 137 9.48 -5.35 25.10
CA GLU A 137 9.88 -4.05 25.67
C GLU A 137 8.71 -3.27 26.29
N LYS A 138 7.47 -3.56 25.88
CA LYS A 138 6.23 -2.97 26.41
C LYS A 138 5.50 -3.87 27.40
N GLY A 139 6.09 -4.99 27.80
CA GLY A 139 5.47 -5.98 28.70
C GLY A 139 4.27 -6.69 28.07
N MET A 140 4.21 -6.82 26.75
CA MET A 140 3.16 -7.50 25.98
C MET A 140 3.69 -8.82 25.42
N LYS A 141 2.78 -9.76 25.12
CA LYS A 141 3.15 -11.08 24.61
C LYS A 141 2.66 -11.28 23.18
N LEU A 142 3.56 -11.73 22.30
CA LEU A 142 3.21 -12.11 20.94
C LEU A 142 2.72 -13.57 20.91
N LEU A 143 1.58 -13.79 20.27
CA LEU A 143 1.09 -15.11 19.88
C LEU A 143 1.14 -15.23 18.36
N ARG A 144 1.59 -16.39 17.88
CA ARG A 144 1.60 -16.73 16.46
C ARG A 144 0.62 -17.87 16.21
N PRO A 145 -0.25 -17.77 15.18
CA PRO A 145 -1.02 -18.92 14.77
C PRO A 145 -0.07 -20.01 14.24
N PRO A 146 -0.37 -21.29 14.53
CA PRO A 146 0.46 -22.40 14.10
C PRO A 146 0.53 -22.55 12.57
N SER A 147 1.70 -22.99 12.13
CA SER A 147 2.16 -23.03 10.74
C SER A 147 1.56 -24.20 9.94
N VAL A 148 0.35 -24.08 9.40
CA VAL A 148 -0.38 -25.10 8.61
C VAL A 148 -0.64 -26.42 9.37
N HIS A 149 -1.88 -26.92 9.32
CA HIS A 149 -2.36 -28.18 9.96
C HIS A 149 -2.56 -28.24 11.49
N ALA A 150 -2.55 -27.13 12.22
CA ALA A 150 -2.97 -27.19 13.62
C ALA A 150 -4.45 -26.79 13.74
N VAL A 151 -5.27 -27.79 14.01
CA VAL A 151 -6.59 -27.62 14.63
C VAL A 151 -6.40 -26.68 15.82
N ILE A 152 -7.18 -25.60 15.88
CA ILE A 152 -7.18 -24.70 17.04
C ILE A 152 -7.45 -25.58 18.26
N ASN A 153 -6.45 -25.74 19.13
CA ASN A 153 -6.63 -26.50 20.34
C ASN A 153 -7.68 -25.76 21.19
N THR A 154 -8.83 -26.38 21.39
CA THR A 154 -9.97 -25.80 22.13
C THR A 154 -9.63 -25.49 23.58
N ASN A 155 -8.54 -26.05 24.13
CA ASN A 155 -8.03 -25.68 25.45
C ASN A 155 -7.39 -24.27 25.46
N ILE A 156 -6.92 -23.77 24.31
CA ILE A 156 -6.43 -22.40 24.18
C ILE A 156 -7.62 -21.42 24.22
N LEU A 157 -8.81 -21.79 23.73
CA LEU A 157 -10.01 -20.93 23.76
C LEU A 157 -10.33 -20.42 25.17
N ARG A 158 -10.20 -21.27 26.20
CA ARG A 158 -10.42 -20.87 27.60
C ARG A 158 -9.42 -19.82 28.09
N ILE A 159 -8.19 -19.81 27.57
CA ILE A 159 -7.19 -18.78 27.86
C ILE A 159 -7.54 -17.50 27.10
N LEU A 160 -8.14 -17.61 25.91
CA LEU A 160 -8.56 -16.46 25.12
C LEU A 160 -9.68 -15.65 25.78
N ASP A 161 -10.52 -16.27 26.61
CA ASP A 161 -11.61 -15.60 27.32
C ASP A 161 -11.12 -14.71 28.48
N HIS A 162 -9.91 -14.97 29.02
CA HIS A 162 -9.33 -14.22 30.14
C HIS A 162 -8.27 -13.18 29.72
N VAL A 163 -7.89 -13.17 28.45
CA VAL A 163 -6.84 -12.30 27.92
C VAL A 163 -7.43 -11.50 26.76
N ILE A 164 -7.16 -10.20 26.69
CA ILE A 164 -7.52 -9.41 25.50
C ILE A 164 -6.61 -9.88 24.35
N ILE A 165 -7.03 -10.88 23.56
CA ILE A 165 -6.36 -11.23 22.31
C ILE A 165 -6.80 -10.25 21.25
N ILE A 166 -5.83 -9.47 20.79
CA ILE A 166 -6.05 -8.59 19.65
C ILE A 166 -5.48 -9.26 18.42
N ALA A 167 -6.35 -9.62 17.48
CA ALA A 167 -5.92 -10.07 16.16
C ALA A 167 -5.61 -8.85 15.30
N CYS A 168 -4.41 -8.82 14.71
CA CYS A 168 -3.98 -7.74 13.82
C CYS A 168 -3.97 -8.20 12.37
N ALA A 169 -4.60 -7.44 11.48
CA ALA A 169 -4.62 -7.67 10.05
C ALA A 169 -4.15 -6.43 9.28
N LEU A 170 -3.48 -6.66 8.14
CA LEU A 170 -3.14 -5.61 7.19
C LEU A 170 -4.06 -5.69 5.98
N ILE A 171 -4.92 -4.69 5.79
CA ILE A 171 -5.74 -4.57 4.58
C ILE A 171 -4.99 -3.73 3.55
N ASN A 172 -4.83 -4.28 2.35
CA ASN A 172 -4.27 -3.58 1.20
C ASN A 172 -5.41 -3.07 0.32
N LEU A 173 -5.53 -1.75 0.16
CA LEU A 173 -6.40 -1.14 -0.84
C LEU A 173 -5.60 -0.89 -2.12
N GLN A 174 -6.19 -1.20 -3.26
CA GLN A 174 -5.60 -0.98 -4.58
C GLN A 174 -6.42 0.08 -5.31
N ASP A 175 -5.77 1.11 -5.84
CA ASP A 175 -6.43 2.07 -6.70
C ASP A 175 -5.55 2.45 -7.91
N SER A 176 -6.19 3.03 -8.91
CA SER A 176 -5.62 3.30 -10.24
C SER A 176 -4.59 4.43 -10.20
N LEU A 177 -3.50 4.24 -10.94
CA LEU A 177 -2.21 4.96 -10.79
C LEU A 177 -2.05 6.28 -11.52
N ILE A 178 -3.11 6.90 -12.01
CA ILE A 178 -2.97 8.16 -12.73
C ILE A 178 -4.03 9.14 -12.17
N LYS A 179 -3.53 10.29 -11.71
CA LYS A 179 -4.31 11.42 -11.20
C LYS A 179 -5.18 12.04 -12.28
#